data_AF-A0A6M6JMR8-F1
#
_entry.id   AF-A0A6M6JMR8-F1
#
_cell.length_a   1.000
_cell.length_b   1.000
_cell.length_c   1.000
_cell.angle_alpha   90.00
_cell.angle_beta   90.00
_cell.angle_gamma   90.00
#
_symmetry.space_group_name_H-M   'P 1'
#
loop_
_entity.id
_entity.type
_entity.pdbx_description
1 polymer ?
#
loop_
_entity_poly.entity_id
_entity_poly.type
_entity_poly.pdbx_seq_one_letter_code
_entity_poly.pdbx_strand_id
1 'polypeptide(L)'
;MSAGPKFPQVEYEESTGALRECYDDVQSVLRVPWVMFAARSLAVFGGFVPAAWRAAAPVFATEQVERAADELRALAVLPGEDPPDPRRRLAGLGFGEDRIAEVRAALAALNHGNAQYLLLITAWCEGVQGRASGGGPSAGAPGAPRPSGLPDGMAALHMVDPRDADERVAGLLTRVTDMHLHHGPSSDFRVLAQWPDFLEVALDDVLGPVVRTPAYEAIALALLDRARAHVRRFPAPAGLSPEQALAVCTESEVAAVTGLLFLFQRFILDVTIDMVRCTQALDGRGAAASSPFSVREA
;
A
#
# COMPACT_ATOMS: atom_id res chain seq x y z
N MET A 1 11.84 22.70 -15.11
CA MET A 1 10.64 23.12 -14.35
C MET A 1 10.66 22.33 -13.05
N SER A 2 10.33 22.93 -11.89
CA SER A 2 10.25 22.17 -10.63
C SER A 2 9.22 21.06 -10.80
N ALA A 3 9.58 19.81 -10.47
CA ALA A 3 8.58 18.79 -10.15
C ALA A 3 7.57 19.44 -9.19
N GLY A 4 6.27 19.23 -9.40
CA GLY A 4 5.23 19.89 -8.59
C GLY A 4 5.45 19.74 -7.08
N PRO A 5 4.77 20.55 -6.24
CA PRO A 5 5.01 20.53 -4.80
C PRO A 5 4.80 19.11 -4.24
N LYS A 6 5.79 18.63 -3.47
CA LYS A 6 5.71 17.38 -2.71
C LYS A 6 4.45 17.40 -1.85
N PHE A 7 3.62 16.37 -1.97
CA PHE A 7 2.42 16.26 -1.14
C PHE A 7 2.82 16.27 0.35
N PRO A 8 2.20 17.09 1.20
CA PRO A 8 2.60 17.22 2.60
C PRO A 8 2.61 15.87 3.32
N GLN A 9 3.77 15.51 3.85
CA GLN A 9 4.00 14.25 4.57
C GLN A 9 5.22 14.40 5.49
N VAL A 10 5.28 13.58 6.55
CA VAL A 10 6.49 13.40 7.37
C VAL A 10 7.23 12.17 6.88
N GLU A 11 8.42 12.32 6.31
CA GLU A 11 9.21 11.16 5.86
C GLU A 11 9.73 10.33 7.03
N TYR A 12 10.06 9.07 6.76
CA TYR A 12 10.59 8.17 7.79
C TYR A 12 11.87 8.73 8.42
N GLU A 13 12.75 9.29 7.60
CA GLU A 13 14.02 9.92 7.99
C GLU A 13 13.81 11.21 8.81
N GLU A 14 12.70 11.90 8.59
CA GLU A 14 12.33 13.14 9.29
C GLU A 14 11.58 12.86 10.60
N SER A 15 11.04 11.64 10.77
CA SER A 15 10.28 11.25 11.95
C SER A 15 11.18 11.10 13.19
N THR A 16 10.68 11.56 14.34
CA THR A 16 11.40 11.51 15.62
C THR A 16 10.46 11.14 16.77
N GLY A 17 11.03 10.74 17.92
CA GLY A 17 10.29 10.41 19.13
C GLY A 17 9.19 9.36 18.92
N ALA A 18 8.01 9.60 19.47
CA ALA A 18 6.88 8.68 19.41
C ALA A 18 6.40 8.37 17.98
N LEU A 19 6.60 9.28 17.01
CA LEU A 19 6.26 9.01 15.62
C LEU A 19 7.25 8.03 14.98
N ARG A 20 8.54 8.18 15.28
CA ARG A 20 9.57 7.25 14.80
C ARG A 20 9.34 5.85 15.37
N GLU A 21 9.08 5.74 16.67
CA GLU A 21 8.74 4.47 17.32
C GLU A 21 7.50 3.82 16.68
N CYS A 22 6.47 4.62 16.38
CA CYS A 22 5.29 4.14 15.67
C CYS A 22 5.64 3.63 14.27
N TYR A 23 6.50 4.30 13.53
CA TYR A 23 6.91 3.90 12.18
C TYR A 23 7.72 2.61 12.19
N ASP A 24 8.66 2.48 13.13
CA ASP A 24 9.45 1.27 13.33
C ASP A 24 8.55 0.09 13.69
N ASP A 25 7.56 0.30 14.56
CA ASP A 25 6.59 -0.73 14.95
C ASP A 25 5.66 -1.12 13.79
N VAL A 26 5.19 -0.16 12.98
CA VAL A 26 4.43 -0.45 11.74
C VAL A 26 5.24 -1.36 10.81
N GLN A 27 6.50 -1.02 10.54
CA GLN A 27 7.35 -1.83 9.66
C GLN A 27 7.57 -3.23 10.24
N SER A 28 7.81 -3.32 11.54
CA SER A 28 8.04 -4.59 12.24
C SER A 28 6.80 -5.48 12.25
N VAL A 29 5.65 -4.97 12.70
CA VAL A 29 4.40 -5.75 12.83
C VAL A 29 3.84 -6.13 11.47
N LEU A 30 3.87 -5.21 10.49
CA LEU A 30 3.39 -5.48 9.14
C LEU A 30 4.41 -6.23 8.28
N ARG A 31 5.64 -6.36 8.76
CA ARG A 31 6.74 -7.05 8.08
C ARG A 31 7.03 -6.41 6.71
N VAL A 32 7.10 -5.08 6.68
CA VAL A 32 7.27 -4.26 5.47
C VAL A 32 8.45 -3.29 5.59
N PRO A 33 9.22 -3.04 4.52
CA PRO A 33 10.43 -2.21 4.55
C PRO A 33 10.18 -0.72 4.29
N TRP A 34 8.92 -0.26 4.28
CA TRP A 34 8.55 1.15 4.14
C TRP A 34 7.36 1.47 5.03
N VAL A 35 7.13 2.75 5.31
CA VAL A 35 5.88 3.23 5.93
C VAL A 35 4.99 3.77 4.81
N MET A 36 3.74 3.32 4.71
CA MET A 36 2.81 3.75 3.66
C MET A 36 2.65 5.28 3.54
N PHE A 37 2.43 5.76 2.30
CA PHE A 37 2.24 7.18 2.00
C PHE A 37 1.13 7.82 2.86
N ALA A 38 -0.01 7.16 3.04
CA ALA A 38 -1.09 7.72 3.84
C ALA A 38 -0.68 7.97 5.30
N ALA A 39 0.07 7.07 5.94
CA ALA A 39 0.53 7.26 7.31
C ALA A 39 1.51 8.43 7.42
N ARG A 40 2.36 8.62 6.39
CA ARG A 40 3.25 9.80 6.30
C ARG A 40 2.47 11.09 6.10
N SER A 41 1.44 11.09 5.27
CA SER A 41 0.57 12.25 5.03
C SER A 41 -0.33 12.57 6.21
N LEU A 42 -0.84 11.56 6.93
CA LEU A 42 -1.67 11.74 8.12
C LEU A 42 -0.87 12.18 9.34
N ALA A 43 0.43 11.87 9.39
CA ALA A 43 1.30 12.24 10.50
C ALA A 43 1.56 13.75 10.62
N VAL A 44 1.16 14.55 9.63
CA VAL A 44 1.17 16.02 9.76
C VAL A 44 0.06 16.52 10.70
N PHE A 45 -0.93 15.68 11.02
CA PHE A 45 -2.08 16.02 11.87
C PHE A 45 -1.98 15.31 13.23
N GLY A 46 -1.60 16.08 14.26
CA GLY A 46 -1.70 15.70 15.66
C GLY A 46 -1.19 14.31 16.03
N GLY A 47 -1.84 13.70 17.02
CA GLY A 47 -1.51 12.37 17.54
C GLY A 47 -2.22 11.21 16.84
N PHE A 48 -2.88 11.44 15.69
CA PHE A 48 -3.76 10.46 15.05
C PHE A 48 -3.03 9.16 14.71
N VAL A 49 -1.93 9.23 13.96
CA VAL A 49 -1.23 8.03 13.45
C VAL A 49 -0.73 7.15 14.59
N PRO A 50 0.00 7.66 15.61
CA PRO A 50 0.38 6.85 16.76
C PRO A 50 -0.82 6.24 17.51
N ALA A 51 -1.92 6.98 17.67
CA ALA A 51 -3.10 6.49 18.38
C ALA A 51 -3.85 5.42 17.60
N ALA A 52 -4.08 5.64 16.30
CA ALA A 52 -4.76 4.70 15.41
C ALA A 52 -3.94 3.41 15.22
N TRP A 53 -2.61 3.54 15.12
CA TRP A 53 -1.72 2.40 15.07
C TRP A 53 -1.74 1.58 16.36
N ARG A 54 -1.67 2.22 17.54
CA ARG A 54 -1.79 1.49 18.82
C ARG A 54 -3.07 0.66 18.95
N ALA A 55 -4.19 1.15 18.39
CA ALA A 55 -5.43 0.38 18.34
C ALA A 55 -5.35 -0.80 17.35
N ALA A 56 -4.71 -0.60 16.20
CA ALA A 56 -4.62 -1.59 15.14
C ALA A 56 -3.58 -2.70 15.40
N ALA A 57 -2.42 -2.36 15.97
CA ALA A 57 -1.25 -3.24 16.07
C ALA A 57 -1.56 -4.64 16.63
N PRO A 58 -2.36 -4.80 17.72
CA PRO A 58 -2.67 -6.15 18.24
C PRO A 58 -3.43 -7.03 17.25
N VAL A 59 -4.28 -6.45 16.40
CA VAL A 59 -5.02 -7.17 15.35
C VAL A 59 -4.10 -7.48 14.18
N PHE A 60 -3.29 -6.50 13.77
CA PHE A 60 -2.34 -6.62 12.67
C PHE A 60 -1.14 -7.52 12.99
N ALA A 61 -0.91 -7.87 14.25
CA ALA A 61 0.09 -8.85 14.66
C ALA A 61 -0.39 -10.31 14.53
N THR A 62 -1.50 -10.60 13.82
CA THR A 62 -2.09 -11.94 13.73
C THR A 62 -2.09 -12.52 12.31
N GLU A 63 -2.08 -13.85 12.21
CA GLU A 63 -2.24 -14.58 10.96
C GLU A 63 -3.57 -14.31 10.25
N GLN A 64 -4.61 -13.86 10.98
CA GLN A 64 -5.89 -13.50 10.38
C GLN A 64 -5.72 -12.34 9.38
N VAL A 65 -4.86 -11.37 9.70
CA VAL A 65 -4.57 -10.25 8.81
C VAL A 65 -3.73 -10.71 7.62
N GLU A 66 -2.77 -11.61 7.82
CA GLU A 66 -1.99 -12.20 6.72
C GLU A 66 -2.89 -12.93 5.71
N ARG A 67 -3.78 -13.81 6.19
CA ARG A 67 -4.73 -14.53 5.32
C ARG A 67 -5.69 -13.59 4.59
N ALA A 68 -6.18 -12.54 5.26
CA ALA A 68 -7.00 -11.53 4.62
C ALA A 68 -6.23 -10.73 3.55
N ALA A 69 -4.96 -10.40 3.80
CA ALA A 69 -4.11 -9.73 2.83
C ALA A 69 -3.81 -10.65 1.62
N ASP A 70 -3.62 -11.94 1.84
CA ASP A 70 -3.46 -12.94 0.77
C ASP A 70 -4.70 -13.03 -0.12
N GLU A 71 -5.90 -13.08 0.47
CA GLU A 71 -7.16 -13.04 -0.27
C GLU A 71 -7.30 -11.77 -1.11
N LEU A 72 -6.98 -10.60 -0.53
CA LEU A 72 -7.04 -9.32 -1.24
C LEU A 72 -6.04 -9.26 -2.39
N ARG A 73 -4.82 -9.77 -2.21
CA ARG A 73 -3.81 -9.82 -3.27
C ARG A 73 -4.26 -10.71 -4.43
N ALA A 74 -4.80 -11.88 -4.12
CA ALA A 74 -5.35 -12.79 -5.14
C ALA A 74 -6.52 -12.15 -5.89
N LEU A 75 -7.38 -11.39 -5.19
CA LEU A 75 -8.50 -10.66 -5.78
C LEU A 75 -8.07 -9.48 -6.67
N ALA A 76 -6.91 -8.88 -6.41
CA ALA A 76 -6.40 -7.73 -7.15
C ALA A 76 -5.95 -8.05 -8.59
N VAL A 77 -5.85 -9.34 -8.93
CA VAL A 77 -5.50 -9.77 -10.29
C VAL A 77 -6.66 -9.47 -11.25
N LEU A 78 -6.44 -8.55 -12.18
CA LEU A 78 -7.46 -8.18 -13.18
C LEU A 78 -7.92 -9.39 -14.00
N PRO A 79 -9.21 -9.49 -14.37
CA PRO A 79 -9.70 -10.54 -15.26
C PRO A 79 -9.21 -10.33 -16.70
N GLY A 80 -9.15 -11.40 -17.49
CA GLY A 80 -8.76 -11.36 -18.91
C GLY A 80 -7.34 -11.84 -19.17
N GLU A 81 -6.81 -11.47 -20.34
CA GLU A 81 -5.46 -11.86 -20.77
C GLU A 81 -4.38 -11.27 -19.87
N ASP A 82 -3.29 -12.01 -19.71
CA ASP A 82 -2.11 -11.51 -19.02
C ASP A 82 -1.50 -10.33 -19.81
N PRO A 83 -1.00 -9.29 -19.12
CA PRO A 83 -0.32 -8.18 -19.79
C PRO A 83 0.91 -8.68 -20.58
N PRO A 84 1.36 -7.93 -21.61
CA PRO A 84 2.56 -8.27 -22.35
C PRO A 84 3.78 -8.43 -21.44
N ASP A 85 4.59 -9.44 -21.70
CA ASP A 85 5.85 -9.65 -20.98
C ASP A 85 6.83 -8.50 -21.28
N PRO A 86 7.21 -7.68 -20.28
CA PRO A 86 8.01 -6.49 -20.51
C PRO A 86 9.49 -6.83 -20.81
N ARG A 87 9.96 -8.05 -20.53
CA ARG A 87 11.38 -8.44 -20.61
C ARG A 87 11.97 -8.23 -22.00
N ARG A 88 11.20 -8.48 -23.06
CA ARG A 88 11.68 -8.28 -24.44
C ARG A 88 11.97 -6.80 -24.73
N ARG A 89 11.08 -5.89 -24.32
CA ARG A 89 11.26 -4.44 -24.51
C ARG A 89 12.39 -3.93 -23.63
N LEU A 90 12.45 -4.40 -22.38
CA LEU A 90 13.50 -4.08 -21.41
C LEU A 90 14.89 -4.51 -21.89
N ALA A 91 15.04 -5.73 -22.42
CA ALA A 91 16.29 -6.18 -23.01
C ALA A 91 16.76 -5.29 -24.17
N GLY A 92 15.83 -4.79 -24.99
CA GLY A 92 16.13 -3.82 -26.05
C GLY A 92 16.64 -2.47 -25.53
N LEU A 93 16.37 -2.12 -24.27
CA LEU A 93 16.88 -0.94 -23.56
C LEU A 93 18.18 -1.23 -22.77
N GLY A 94 18.75 -2.43 -22.90
CA GLY A 94 19.92 -2.85 -22.13
C GLY A 94 19.61 -3.21 -20.67
N PHE A 95 18.34 -3.44 -20.33
CA PHE A 95 17.90 -3.82 -19.00
C PHE A 95 18.02 -5.35 -18.84
N GLY A 96 19.09 -5.79 -18.16
CA GLY A 96 19.42 -7.21 -17.99
C GLY A 96 18.65 -7.93 -16.89
N GLU A 97 18.83 -9.25 -16.81
CA GLU A 97 18.15 -10.14 -15.84
C GLU A 97 18.43 -9.79 -14.38
N ASP A 98 19.62 -9.30 -14.03
CA ASP A 98 19.93 -8.88 -12.66
C ASP A 98 19.04 -7.73 -12.19
N ARG A 99 18.83 -6.72 -13.05
CA ARG A 99 17.92 -5.60 -12.78
C ARG A 99 16.46 -6.05 -12.74
N ILE A 100 16.09 -7.06 -13.54
CA ILE A 100 14.75 -7.68 -13.49
C ILE A 100 14.55 -8.38 -12.14
N ALA A 101 15.56 -9.08 -11.64
CA ALA A 101 15.51 -9.74 -10.33
C ALA A 101 15.35 -8.73 -9.19
N GLU A 102 16.02 -7.57 -9.26
CA GLU A 102 15.85 -6.47 -8.30
C GLU A 102 14.41 -5.93 -8.32
N VAL A 103 13.86 -5.63 -9.50
CA VAL A 103 12.47 -5.17 -9.65
C VAL A 103 11.48 -6.21 -9.11
N ARG A 104 11.70 -7.50 -9.42
CA ARG A 104 10.87 -8.59 -8.91
C ARG A 104 10.88 -8.65 -7.37
N ALA A 105 12.05 -8.51 -6.75
CA ALA A 105 12.18 -8.46 -5.29
C ALA A 105 11.43 -7.26 -4.69
N ALA A 106 11.54 -6.08 -5.33
CA ALA A 106 10.80 -4.90 -4.92
C ALA A 106 9.27 -5.11 -5.03
N LEU A 107 8.79 -5.61 -6.18
CA LEU A 107 7.37 -5.90 -6.39
C LEU A 107 6.82 -6.93 -5.39
N ALA A 108 7.61 -7.96 -5.05
CA ALA A 108 7.21 -8.93 -4.04
C ALA A 108 7.00 -8.28 -2.66
N ALA A 109 7.88 -7.36 -2.26
CA ALA A 109 7.74 -6.63 -1.01
C ALA A 109 6.54 -5.66 -1.04
N LEU A 110 6.38 -4.92 -2.14
CA LEU A 110 5.27 -3.99 -2.35
C LEU A 110 3.92 -4.71 -2.32
N ASN A 111 3.77 -5.83 -3.04
CA ASN A 111 2.56 -6.65 -3.05
C ASN A 111 2.23 -7.29 -1.70
N HIS A 112 3.25 -7.62 -0.91
CA HIS A 112 3.03 -8.11 0.45
C HIS A 112 2.45 -7.01 1.36
N GLY A 113 3.05 -5.82 1.34
CA GLY A 113 2.64 -4.72 2.21
C GLY A 113 1.35 -4.02 1.79
N ASN A 114 1.12 -3.81 0.48
CA ASN A 114 -0.04 -3.06 0.00
C ASN A 114 -1.38 -3.67 0.41
N ALA A 115 -1.50 -5.00 0.35
CA ALA A 115 -2.72 -5.68 0.78
C ALA A 115 -2.98 -5.51 2.29
N GLN A 116 -1.92 -5.47 3.11
CA GLN A 116 -2.04 -5.18 4.54
C GLN A 116 -2.39 -3.70 4.79
N TYR A 117 -1.78 -2.78 4.04
CA TYR A 117 -2.09 -1.37 4.14
C TYR A 117 -3.51 -1.03 3.67
N LEU A 118 -4.05 -1.76 2.69
CA LEU A 118 -5.46 -1.67 2.32
C LEU A 118 -6.37 -2.02 3.49
N LEU A 119 -6.09 -3.10 4.23
CA LEU A 119 -6.83 -3.43 5.45
C LEU A 119 -6.70 -2.33 6.51
N LEU A 120 -5.49 -1.81 6.72
CA LEU A 120 -5.22 -0.77 7.73
C LEU A 120 -5.98 0.52 7.45
N ILE A 121 -5.90 1.02 6.21
CA ILE A 121 -6.65 2.20 5.78
C ILE A 121 -8.15 1.96 5.85
N THR A 122 -8.62 0.77 5.48
CA THR A 122 -10.03 0.44 5.61
C THR A 122 -10.47 0.49 7.07
N ALA A 123 -9.70 -0.09 8.00
CA ALA A 123 -10.01 -0.06 9.42
C ALA A 123 -10.02 1.37 9.99
N TRP A 124 -9.04 2.20 9.63
CA TRP A 124 -8.97 3.60 10.05
C TRP A 124 -10.12 4.44 9.47
N CYS A 125 -10.43 4.25 8.19
CA CYS A 125 -11.51 4.94 7.49
C CYS A 125 -12.89 4.57 8.04
N GLU A 126 -13.14 3.29 8.34
CA GLU A 126 -14.39 2.84 8.97
C GLU A 126 -14.50 3.38 10.41
N GLY A 127 -13.43 3.28 11.21
CA GLY A 127 -13.41 3.73 12.59
C GLY A 127 -13.74 5.22 12.74
N VAL A 128 -13.03 6.09 12.02
CA VAL A 128 -13.17 7.56 12.16
C VAL A 128 -14.56 8.05 11.73
N GLN A 129 -15.28 7.24 10.95
CA GLN A 129 -16.66 7.51 10.51
C GLN A 129 -17.71 6.85 11.43
N GLY A 130 -17.31 6.32 12.58
CA GLY A 130 -18.20 5.67 13.54
C GLY A 130 -18.74 4.31 13.07
N ARG A 131 -18.12 3.70 12.05
CA ARG A 131 -18.48 2.34 11.58
C ARG A 131 -17.60 1.29 12.25
N ALA A 132 -18.08 0.05 12.25
CA ALA A 132 -17.37 -1.06 12.87
C ALA A 132 -16.05 -1.36 12.15
N SER A 133 -14.95 -1.22 12.88
CA SER A 133 -13.57 -1.57 12.46
C SER A 133 -13.04 -2.83 13.15
N GLY A 134 -13.96 -3.69 13.63
CA GLY A 134 -13.69 -4.85 14.46
C GLY A 134 -14.43 -4.80 15.81
N GLY A 135 -14.34 -5.86 16.61
CA GLY A 135 -14.94 -5.95 17.95
C GLY A 135 -16.48 -5.88 18.01
N GLY A 136 -17.14 -5.90 16.85
CA GLY A 136 -18.60 -5.89 16.75
C GLY A 136 -19.22 -7.30 16.80
N PRO A 137 -20.54 -7.42 16.56
CA PRO A 137 -21.24 -8.71 16.61
C PRO A 137 -20.70 -9.78 15.64
N SER A 138 -20.05 -9.35 14.55
CA SER A 138 -19.43 -10.23 13.56
C SER A 138 -17.95 -10.51 13.81
N ALA A 139 -17.40 -10.07 14.96
CA ALA A 139 -16.01 -10.29 15.31
C ALA A 139 -15.69 -11.78 15.38
N GLY A 140 -14.57 -12.17 14.76
CA GLY A 140 -14.02 -13.51 14.91
C GLY A 140 -13.28 -13.68 16.22
N ALA A 141 -12.86 -14.91 16.51
CA ALA A 141 -11.88 -15.17 17.56
C ALA A 141 -10.53 -14.54 17.17
N PRO A 142 -9.70 -14.11 18.14
CA PRO A 142 -8.34 -13.67 17.88
C PRO A 142 -7.55 -14.74 17.11
N GLY A 143 -6.87 -14.33 16.03
CA GLY A 143 -5.95 -15.20 15.30
C GLY A 143 -4.68 -15.47 16.09
N ALA A 144 -3.94 -16.51 15.68
CA ALA A 144 -2.60 -16.77 16.22
C ALA A 144 -1.66 -15.58 15.90
N PRO A 145 -0.72 -15.25 16.81
CA PRO A 145 0.27 -14.22 16.56
C PRO A 145 1.22 -14.63 15.43
N ARG A 146 1.71 -13.67 14.66
CA ARG A 146 2.73 -13.89 13.62
C ARG A 146 4.10 -13.32 14.04
N PRO A 147 5.20 -13.79 13.44
CA PRO A 147 6.52 -13.21 13.67
C PRO A 147 6.56 -11.72 13.31
N SER A 148 7.23 -10.91 14.13
CA SER A 148 7.53 -9.52 13.84
C SER A 148 8.88 -9.38 13.12
N GLY A 149 9.10 -8.24 12.47
CA GLY A 149 10.32 -7.93 11.73
C GLY A 149 10.22 -8.32 10.25
N LEU A 150 11.19 -7.83 9.48
CA LEU A 150 11.24 -8.11 8.04
C LEU A 150 11.41 -9.62 7.78
N PRO A 151 10.67 -10.21 6.83
CA PRO A 151 10.85 -11.59 6.43
C PRO A 151 12.25 -11.82 5.83
N ASP A 152 12.78 -13.03 5.99
CA ASP A 152 14.03 -13.43 5.33
C ASP A 152 13.93 -13.24 3.81
N GLY A 153 14.98 -12.67 3.22
CA GLY A 153 15.02 -12.37 1.78
C GLY A 153 14.27 -11.09 1.36
N MET A 154 13.63 -10.37 2.27
CA MET A 154 13.05 -9.07 1.99
C MET A 154 14.10 -7.96 2.19
N ALA A 155 14.51 -7.33 1.09
CA ALA A 155 15.44 -6.20 1.12
C ALA A 155 14.74 -4.90 1.53
N ALA A 156 15.52 -3.96 2.07
CA ALA A 156 15.06 -2.59 2.29
C ALA A 156 14.70 -1.94 0.93
N LEU A 157 13.65 -1.12 0.92
CA LEU A 157 13.25 -0.36 -0.26
C LEU A 157 13.73 1.09 -0.14
N HIS A 158 14.27 1.61 -1.22
CA HIS A 158 14.62 3.02 -1.33
C HIS A 158 13.57 3.76 -2.17
N MET A 159 13.06 4.88 -1.64
CA MET A 159 12.10 5.72 -2.35
C MET A 159 12.80 6.94 -2.90
N VAL A 160 12.75 7.15 -4.21
CA VAL A 160 13.21 8.41 -4.82
C VAL A 160 12.40 9.57 -4.24
N ASP A 161 13.07 10.63 -3.76
CA ASP A 161 12.40 11.88 -3.41
C ASP A 161 12.07 12.66 -4.70
N PRO A 162 10.79 12.97 -4.99
CA PRO A 162 10.42 13.70 -6.19
C PRO A 162 11.09 15.08 -6.32
N ARG A 163 11.61 15.67 -5.23
CA ARG A 163 12.34 16.95 -5.24
C ARG A 163 13.76 16.81 -5.79
N ASP A 164 14.36 15.64 -5.62
CA ASP A 164 15.74 15.35 -6.01
C ASP A 164 15.82 14.56 -7.34
N ALA A 165 14.66 14.15 -7.86
CA ALA A 165 14.54 13.42 -9.11
C ALA A 165 14.96 14.28 -10.33
N ASP A 166 15.64 13.65 -11.29
CA ASP A 166 15.88 14.25 -12.59
C ASP A 166 14.57 14.46 -13.38
N GLU A 167 14.64 15.21 -14.48
CA GLU A 167 13.46 15.56 -15.29
C GLU A 167 12.73 14.33 -15.85
N ARG A 168 13.45 13.24 -16.18
CA ARG A 168 12.85 12.00 -16.70
C ARG A 168 12.03 11.32 -15.60
N VAL A 169 12.64 11.13 -14.43
CA VAL A 169 11.98 10.49 -13.29
C VAL A 169 10.82 11.33 -12.78
N ALA A 170 10.99 12.66 -12.66
CA ALA A 170 9.89 13.56 -12.29
C ALA A 170 8.72 13.49 -13.29
N GLY A 171 9.01 13.42 -14.59
CA GLY A 171 8.00 13.23 -15.63
C GLY A 171 7.24 11.91 -15.51
N LEU A 172 7.93 10.80 -15.23
CA LEU A 172 7.31 9.49 -15.02
C LEU A 172 6.42 9.47 -13.76
N LEU A 173 6.90 10.04 -12.65
CA LEU A 173 6.13 10.15 -11.41
C LEU A 173 4.90 11.04 -11.55
N THR A 174 5.00 12.13 -12.32
CA THR A 174 3.86 12.99 -12.64
C THR A 174 2.86 12.24 -13.52
N ARG A 175 3.34 11.59 -14.58
CA ARG A 175 2.50 10.82 -15.50
C ARG A 175 1.69 9.73 -14.80
N VAL A 176 2.32 8.95 -13.91
CA VAL A 176 1.59 7.88 -13.19
C VAL A 176 0.56 8.44 -12.21
N THR A 177 0.86 9.60 -11.61
CA THR A 177 -0.07 10.32 -10.73
C THR A 177 -1.30 10.77 -11.53
N ASP A 178 -1.09 11.41 -12.68
CA ASP A 178 -2.15 11.90 -13.55
C ASP A 178 -2.97 10.77 -14.17
N MET A 179 -2.33 9.67 -14.57
CA MET A 179 -2.98 8.48 -15.13
C MET A 179 -4.06 7.91 -14.19
N HIS A 180 -3.83 7.99 -12.88
CA HIS A 180 -4.79 7.54 -11.87
C HIS A 180 -5.67 8.64 -11.28
N LEU A 181 -5.44 9.90 -11.64
CA LEU A 181 -6.03 11.08 -10.98
C LEU A 181 -5.70 11.10 -9.48
N HIS A 182 -4.49 10.67 -9.12
CA HIS A 182 -4.00 10.66 -7.74
C HIS A 182 -3.45 12.03 -7.35
N HIS A 183 -3.25 12.22 -6.05
CA HIS A 183 -2.76 13.47 -5.46
C HIS A 183 -1.23 13.52 -5.32
N GLY A 184 -0.54 12.44 -5.67
CA GLY A 184 0.91 12.30 -5.66
C GLY A 184 1.34 10.86 -5.99
N PRO A 185 2.62 10.63 -6.29
CA PRO A 185 3.10 9.29 -6.59
C PRO A 185 3.14 8.43 -5.32
N SER A 186 2.72 7.17 -5.45
CA SER A 186 2.80 6.19 -4.37
C SER A 186 4.23 5.90 -3.94
N SER A 187 4.38 5.29 -2.77
CA SER A 187 5.69 4.80 -2.31
C SER A 187 6.26 3.81 -3.34
N ASP A 188 5.39 3.01 -3.92
CA ASP A 188 5.65 2.00 -4.93
C ASP A 188 6.25 2.61 -6.19
N PHE A 189 5.62 3.65 -6.75
CA PHE A 189 6.17 4.32 -7.93
C PHE A 189 7.46 5.09 -7.61
N ARG A 190 7.62 5.60 -6.38
CA ARG A 190 8.91 6.15 -5.91
C ARG A 190 10.00 5.09 -5.77
N VAL A 191 9.65 3.85 -5.43
CA VAL A 191 10.57 2.70 -5.43
C VAL A 191 10.94 2.30 -6.86
N LEU A 192 9.94 2.13 -7.73
CA LEU A 192 10.13 1.73 -9.13
C LEU A 192 10.85 2.80 -9.96
N ALA A 193 10.80 4.07 -9.55
CA ALA A 193 11.53 5.17 -10.16
C ALA A 193 13.06 4.98 -10.15
N GLN A 194 13.61 4.10 -9.31
CA GLN A 194 15.01 3.68 -9.37
C GLN A 194 15.35 2.95 -10.69
N TRP A 195 14.35 2.35 -11.33
CA TRP A 195 14.45 1.69 -12.62
C TRP A 195 13.55 2.40 -13.64
N PRO A 196 13.91 3.63 -14.10
CA PRO A 196 13.03 4.44 -14.95
C PRO A 196 12.66 3.75 -16.26
N ASP A 197 13.55 2.92 -16.82
CA ASP A 197 13.25 2.11 -18.01
C ASP A 197 12.12 1.09 -17.75
N PHE A 198 12.12 0.46 -16.57
CA PHE A 198 11.04 -0.44 -16.14
C PHE A 198 9.75 0.34 -15.90
N LEU A 199 9.82 1.45 -15.16
CA LEU A 199 8.65 2.27 -14.87
C LEU A 199 7.99 2.75 -16.17
N GLU A 200 8.76 3.24 -17.12
CA GLU A 200 8.24 3.67 -18.43
C GLU A 200 7.51 2.55 -19.18
N VAL A 201 8.11 1.36 -19.26
CA VAL A 201 7.50 0.18 -19.90
C VAL A 201 6.23 -0.25 -19.14
N ALA A 202 6.26 -0.24 -17.81
CA ALA A 202 5.10 -0.57 -16.99
C ALA A 202 3.95 0.41 -17.22
N LEU A 203 4.22 1.71 -17.31
CA LEU A 203 3.19 2.72 -17.58
C LEU A 203 2.61 2.59 -18.99
N ASP A 204 3.44 2.32 -19.99
CA ASP A 204 3.00 2.21 -21.38
C ASP A 204 2.21 0.93 -21.65
N ASP A 205 2.79 -0.22 -21.30
CA ASP A 205 2.37 -1.51 -21.84
C ASP A 205 1.53 -2.31 -20.83
N VAL A 206 1.75 -2.08 -19.54
CA VAL A 206 1.13 -2.88 -18.46
C VAL A 206 -0.06 -2.15 -17.86
N LEU A 207 0.13 -0.91 -17.42
CA LEU A 207 -0.88 -0.14 -16.68
C LEU A 207 -1.75 0.73 -17.60
N GLY A 208 -1.14 1.46 -18.53
CA GLY A 208 -1.84 2.38 -19.44
C GLY A 208 -3.08 1.79 -20.14
N PRO A 209 -3.06 0.54 -20.62
CA PRO A 209 -4.23 -0.06 -21.28
C PRO A 209 -5.40 -0.39 -20.35
N VAL A 210 -5.20 -0.45 -19.03
CA VAL A 210 -6.22 -0.94 -18.09
C VAL A 210 -6.65 0.05 -17.02
N VAL A 211 -5.80 0.99 -16.67
CA VAL A 211 -6.09 1.95 -15.60
C VAL A 211 -7.35 2.73 -15.97
N ARG A 212 -8.27 2.86 -15.00
CA ARG A 212 -9.60 3.49 -15.15
C ARG A 212 -10.56 2.80 -16.13
N THR A 213 -10.26 1.60 -16.63
CA THR A 213 -11.23 0.81 -17.40
C THR A 213 -12.32 0.23 -16.49
N PRO A 214 -13.50 -0.13 -17.03
CA PRO A 214 -14.57 -0.73 -16.22
C PRO A 214 -14.14 -2.00 -15.45
N ALA A 215 -13.27 -2.82 -16.03
CA ALA A 215 -12.76 -4.01 -15.35
C ALA A 215 -11.86 -3.66 -14.16
N TYR A 216 -11.01 -2.64 -14.31
CA TYR A 216 -10.18 -2.13 -13.23
C TYR A 216 -11.03 -1.55 -12.09
N GLU A 217 -12.01 -0.72 -12.42
CA GLU A 217 -12.94 -0.14 -11.45
C GLU A 217 -13.74 -1.19 -10.70
N ALA A 218 -14.19 -2.24 -11.40
CA ALA A 218 -14.91 -3.35 -10.78
C ALA A 218 -14.04 -4.11 -9.76
N ILE A 219 -12.75 -4.34 -10.06
CA ILE A 219 -11.82 -4.97 -9.12
C ILE A 219 -11.52 -4.07 -7.93
N ALA A 220 -11.32 -2.76 -8.14
CA ALA A 220 -11.13 -1.81 -7.04
C ALA A 220 -12.33 -1.80 -6.08
N LEU A 221 -13.56 -1.83 -6.60
CA LEU A 221 -14.77 -1.94 -5.77
C LEU A 221 -14.85 -3.28 -5.04
N ALA A 222 -14.56 -4.40 -5.73
CA ALA A 222 -14.56 -5.72 -5.10
C ALA A 222 -13.52 -5.85 -3.98
N LEU A 223 -12.33 -5.27 -4.16
CA LEU A 223 -11.29 -5.18 -3.14
C LEU A 223 -11.77 -4.38 -1.93
N LEU A 224 -12.43 -3.23 -2.14
CA LEU A 224 -12.95 -2.42 -1.05
C LEU A 224 -14.01 -3.17 -0.23
N ASP A 225 -14.96 -3.81 -0.91
CA ASP A 225 -16.01 -4.58 -0.26
C ASP A 225 -15.44 -5.76 0.53
N ARG A 226 -14.45 -6.46 -0.05
CA ARG A 226 -13.76 -7.56 0.62
C ARG A 226 -12.95 -7.06 1.83
N ALA A 227 -12.21 -5.97 1.70
CA ALA A 227 -11.44 -5.39 2.80
C ALA A 227 -12.36 -4.98 3.95
N ARG A 228 -13.50 -4.32 3.67
CA ARG A 228 -14.52 -3.98 4.68
C ARG A 228 -15.08 -5.22 5.35
N ALA A 229 -15.33 -6.29 4.60
CA ALA A 229 -15.80 -7.56 5.16
C ALA A 229 -14.78 -8.17 6.13
N HIS A 230 -13.49 -8.16 5.81
CA HIS A 230 -12.44 -8.63 6.73
C HIS A 230 -12.32 -7.74 7.98
N VAL A 231 -12.29 -6.42 7.80
CA VAL A 231 -12.16 -5.45 8.89
C VAL A 231 -13.28 -5.60 9.92
N ARG A 232 -14.54 -5.80 9.48
CA ARG A 232 -15.68 -6.04 10.38
C ARG A 232 -15.54 -7.30 11.24
N ARG A 233 -14.73 -8.27 10.79
CA ARG A 233 -14.48 -9.56 11.46
C ARG A 233 -13.25 -9.53 12.36
N PHE A 234 -12.56 -8.40 12.49
CA PHE A 234 -11.46 -8.29 13.43
C PHE A 234 -11.94 -8.49 14.87
N PRO A 235 -11.12 -9.12 15.73
CA PRO A 235 -11.50 -9.47 17.10
C PRO A 235 -11.66 -8.24 18.01
N ALA A 236 -11.02 -7.14 17.66
CA ALA A 236 -11.08 -5.86 18.36
C ALA A 236 -11.11 -4.69 17.34
N PRO A 237 -11.57 -3.49 17.72
CA PRO A 237 -11.51 -2.33 16.85
C PRO A 237 -10.07 -2.00 16.43
N ALA A 238 -9.82 -1.90 15.13
CA ALA A 238 -8.50 -1.61 14.56
C ALA A 238 -8.39 -0.18 13.98
N GLY A 239 -9.24 0.74 14.43
CA GLY A 239 -9.23 2.16 14.10
C GLY A 239 -9.88 2.98 15.22
N LEU A 240 -9.66 4.29 15.24
CA LEU A 240 -10.23 5.18 16.25
C LEU A 240 -11.67 5.54 15.92
N SER A 241 -12.58 5.52 16.89
CA SER A 241 -13.89 6.15 16.76
C SER A 241 -13.78 7.68 16.61
N PRO A 242 -14.85 8.40 16.19
CA PRO A 242 -14.84 9.86 16.16
C PRO A 242 -14.44 10.48 17.50
N GLU A 243 -14.95 9.95 18.61
CA GLU A 243 -14.65 10.43 19.96
C GLU A 243 -13.17 10.20 20.34
N GLN A 244 -12.63 9.03 19.99
CA GLN A 244 -11.23 8.71 20.22
C GLN A 244 -10.28 9.56 19.35
N ALA A 245 -10.69 9.89 18.12
CA ALA A 245 -9.94 10.77 17.24
C ALA A 245 -9.90 12.20 17.80
N LEU A 246 -11.03 12.71 18.30
CA LEU A 246 -11.11 14.04 18.95
C LEU A 246 -10.32 14.12 20.27
N ALA A 247 -9.98 13.00 20.89
CA ALA A 247 -9.13 12.98 22.07
C ALA A 247 -7.64 13.26 21.76
N VAL A 248 -7.22 13.13 20.49
CA VAL A 248 -5.81 13.29 20.06
C VAL A 248 -5.62 14.30 18.92
N CYS A 249 -6.72 14.81 18.37
CA CYS A 249 -6.77 15.79 17.29
C CYS A 249 -7.87 16.82 17.55
N THR A 250 -7.71 18.01 17.00
CA THR A 250 -8.77 19.03 16.92
C THR A 250 -9.88 18.63 15.94
N GLU A 251 -11.04 19.28 16.01
CA GLU A 251 -12.15 19.02 15.09
C GLU A 251 -11.78 19.23 13.61
N SER A 252 -11.00 20.27 13.31
CA SER A 252 -10.53 20.55 11.95
C SER A 252 -9.55 19.48 11.47
N GLU A 253 -8.66 19.00 12.33
CA GLU A 253 -7.76 17.89 12.03
C GLU A 253 -8.53 16.58 11.80
N VAL A 254 -9.55 16.28 12.60
CA VAL A 254 -10.40 15.08 12.38
C VAL A 254 -11.12 15.15 11.03
N ALA A 255 -11.64 16.32 10.64
CA ALA A 255 -12.23 16.52 9.33
C ALA A 255 -11.21 16.30 8.19
N ALA A 256 -9.99 16.84 8.32
CA ALA A 256 -8.90 16.65 7.37
C ALA A 256 -8.47 15.18 7.26
N VAL A 257 -8.27 14.52 8.40
CA VAL A 257 -7.94 13.09 8.48
C VAL A 257 -9.03 12.24 7.83
N THR A 258 -10.31 12.54 8.07
CA THR A 258 -11.43 11.83 7.45
C THR A 258 -11.40 11.96 5.92
N GLY A 259 -11.19 13.18 5.41
CA GLY A 259 -11.06 13.43 3.97
C GLY A 259 -9.87 12.70 3.35
N LEU A 260 -8.71 12.74 4.01
CA LEU A 260 -7.52 12.04 3.54
C LEU A 260 -7.66 10.52 3.58
N LEU A 261 -8.27 9.96 4.63
CA LEU A 261 -8.54 8.52 4.70
C LEU A 261 -9.46 8.06 3.57
N PHE A 262 -10.47 8.86 3.21
CA PHE A 262 -11.32 8.57 2.05
C PHE A 262 -10.53 8.60 0.74
N LEU A 263 -9.68 9.63 0.55
CA LEU A 263 -8.80 9.75 -0.61
C LEU A 263 -7.82 8.57 -0.70
N PHE A 264 -7.18 8.21 0.41
CA PHE A 264 -6.22 7.12 0.47
C PHE A 264 -6.85 5.73 0.38
N GLN A 265 -8.12 5.58 0.76
CA GLN A 265 -8.86 4.34 0.56
C GLN A 265 -8.99 4.04 -0.93
N ARG A 266 -9.28 5.04 -1.78
CA ARG A 266 -9.25 4.81 -3.23
C ARG A 266 -7.83 4.56 -3.73
N PHE A 267 -6.89 5.39 -3.29
CA PHE A 267 -5.48 5.33 -3.71
C PHE A 267 -4.86 3.93 -3.52
N ILE A 268 -5.02 3.33 -2.33
CA ILE A 268 -4.37 2.05 -2.02
C ILE A 268 -4.99 0.89 -2.80
N LEU A 269 -6.27 0.98 -3.19
CA LEU A 269 -6.90 -0.02 -4.07
C LEU A 269 -6.21 -0.04 -5.43
N ASP A 270 -6.05 1.14 -6.03
CA ASP A 270 -5.41 1.30 -7.34
C ASP A 270 -3.97 0.78 -7.31
N VAL A 271 -3.18 1.24 -6.34
CA VAL A 271 -1.77 0.85 -6.19
C VAL A 271 -1.61 -0.66 -5.92
N THR A 272 -2.54 -1.27 -5.19
CA THR A 272 -2.54 -2.73 -4.97
C THR A 272 -2.74 -3.48 -6.29
N ILE A 273 -3.68 -3.04 -7.13
CA ILE A 273 -3.93 -3.64 -8.45
C ILE A 273 -2.71 -3.47 -9.34
N ASP A 274 -2.11 -2.28 -9.36
CA ASP A 274 -1.00 -1.96 -10.26
C ASP A 274 0.23 -2.83 -10.00
N MET A 275 0.64 -2.97 -8.72
CA MET A 275 1.84 -3.75 -8.38
C MET A 275 1.63 -5.25 -8.61
N VAL A 276 0.41 -5.75 -8.35
CA VAL A 276 0.01 -7.12 -8.69
C VAL A 276 0.06 -7.31 -10.20
N ARG A 277 -0.43 -6.34 -10.98
CA ARG A 277 -0.41 -6.40 -12.44
C ARG A 277 1.01 -6.33 -13.03
N CYS A 278 1.90 -5.53 -12.47
CA CYS A 278 3.31 -5.52 -12.83
C CYS A 278 3.98 -6.88 -12.58
N THR A 279 3.63 -7.54 -11.48
CA THR A 279 4.10 -8.91 -11.19
C THR A 279 3.49 -9.93 -12.15
N GLN A 280 2.21 -9.77 -12.50
CA GLN A 280 1.53 -10.60 -13.49
C GLN A 280 2.22 -10.53 -14.86
N ALA A 281 2.72 -9.36 -15.25
CA ALA A 281 3.45 -9.18 -16.50
C ALA A 281 4.80 -9.89 -16.52
N LEU A 282 5.52 -9.92 -15.40
CA LEU A 282 6.84 -10.55 -15.31
C LEU A 282 6.76 -12.07 -15.13
N ASP A 283 5.91 -12.51 -14.20
CA ASP A 283 5.94 -13.85 -13.62
C ASP A 283 4.60 -14.60 -13.72
N GLY A 284 3.62 -13.99 -14.38
CA GLY A 284 2.31 -14.57 -14.64
C GLY A 284 1.35 -14.50 -13.45
N ARG A 285 0.12 -14.93 -13.73
CA ARG A 285 -1.03 -14.80 -12.82
C ARG A 285 -0.85 -15.49 -11.47
N GLY A 286 -0.24 -16.68 -11.45
CA GLY A 286 -0.02 -17.46 -10.24
C GLY A 286 0.94 -16.78 -9.26
N ALA A 287 2.05 -16.22 -9.76
CA ALA A 287 3.00 -15.49 -8.94
C ALA A 287 2.37 -14.22 -8.36
N ALA A 288 1.66 -13.45 -9.20
CA ALA A 288 0.98 -12.20 -8.80
C ALA A 288 -0.08 -12.38 -7.69
N ALA A 289 -0.77 -13.52 -7.69
CA ALA A 289 -1.81 -13.83 -6.69
C ALA A 289 -1.24 -14.31 -5.34
N SER A 290 0.07 -14.55 -5.25
CA SER A 290 0.72 -15.12 -4.08
C SER A 290 1.75 -14.16 -3.49
N SER A 291 2.15 -14.38 -2.23
CA SER A 291 3.33 -13.71 -1.68
C SER A 291 4.35 -14.75 -1.23
N PRO A 292 5.65 -14.52 -1.52
CA PRO A 292 6.72 -15.35 -0.99
C PRO A 292 6.96 -15.12 0.51
N PHE A 293 6.31 -14.10 1.10
CA PHE A 293 6.55 -13.66 2.48
C PHE A 293 5.42 -14.03 3.45
N SER A 294 4.29 -14.54 2.93
CA SER A 294 3.18 -15.01 3.75
C SER A 294 3.62 -16.17 4.63
N VAL A 295 3.22 -16.14 5.90
CA VAL A 295 3.42 -17.27 6.82
C VAL A 295 2.50 -18.40 6.34
N ARG A 296 3.08 -19.46 5.79
CA ARG A 296 2.32 -20.66 5.42
C ARG A 296 2.03 -21.48 6.67
N GLU A 297 0.81 -21.98 6.79
CA GLU A 297 0.49 -23.02 7.78
C GLU A 297 1.41 -24.23 7.51
N ALA A 298 2.12 -24.67 8.55
CA ALA A 298 2.98 -25.86 8.51
C ALA A 298 2.15 -27.15 8.54
#